data_AF-B4ID36-F1
#
_entry.id   AF-B4ID36-F1
#
_cell.length_a   1.000
_cell.length_b   1.000
_cell.length_c   1.000
_cell.angle_alpha   90.00
_cell.angle_beta   90.00
_cell.angle_gamma   90.00
#
_symmetry.space_group_name_H-M   'P 1'
#
loop_
_entity.id
_entity.type
_entity.pdbx_description
1 polymer ?
#
loop_
_entity_poly.entity_id
_entity_poly.type
_entity_poly.pdbx_seq_one_letter_code
_entity_poly.pdbx_strand_id
1 'polypeptide(L)'
;MPSLEPWLGGDHCSWLGMLGMLRLRLHKSNMDFTCLFCCSLAFVLYLNTLGAGFVYDDRRAILANADVSGGTPWQRSFSNDFWGTPLTDSGSHGSWRPLCVLSFRLNYLIGGGFAPWGFHLINNLLHCVATALVVRVARTLLASVWAVLAAGALFAAHPIHTEAVAGVVGRADVAACVCYLLTYLSYLRHMRWRESGDPRQWLALGATLILAAAGLLCKETAITALLVCALFDVMRGLSGQVDKQRLLSVCVVLGALFCMAYCRLVIVPGPGRHSPARTTRSPGLPPSGRDF
;
A
#
# COMPACT_ATOMS: atom_id res chain seq x y z
N MET A 1 -5.61 -62.61 25.74
CA MET A 1 -5.76 -61.23 26.26
C MET A 1 -4.54 -60.97 27.13
N PRO A 2 -3.70 -59.98 26.77
CA PRO A 2 -4.03 -58.57 26.92
C PRO A 2 -3.96 -57.77 25.61
N SER A 3 -4.49 -56.57 25.72
CA SER A 3 -4.93 -55.60 24.73
C SER A 3 -3.82 -54.78 24.06
N LEU A 4 -4.15 -54.34 22.84
CA LEU A 4 -3.55 -53.27 22.04
C LEU A 4 -3.36 -51.96 22.79
N GLU A 5 -2.21 -51.31 22.63
CA GLU A 5 -2.08 -49.86 22.45
C GLU A 5 -0.95 -49.56 21.44
N PRO A 6 -1.21 -48.81 20.35
CA PRO A 6 -0.17 -48.30 19.49
C PRO A 6 0.36 -46.95 19.98
N TRP A 7 1.69 -46.85 19.97
CA TRP A 7 2.49 -45.65 20.08
C TRP A 7 2.04 -44.54 19.11
N LEU A 8 1.32 -43.54 19.61
CA LEU A 8 1.16 -42.24 18.96
C LEU A 8 1.11 -41.14 20.02
N GLY A 9 2.26 -40.87 20.65
CA GLY A 9 2.47 -39.74 21.53
C GLY A 9 3.67 -38.93 21.05
N GLY A 10 3.46 -37.65 20.79
CA GLY A 10 4.55 -36.67 20.70
C GLY A 10 4.44 -35.68 19.55
N ASP A 11 3.96 -34.47 19.88
CA ASP A 11 4.33 -33.21 19.25
C ASP A 11 3.72 -32.82 17.89
N HIS A 12 2.39 -32.84 17.84
CA HIS A 12 1.69 -31.86 17.01
C HIS A 12 1.58 -30.55 17.79
N CYS A 13 2.48 -29.62 17.47
CA CYS A 13 2.31 -28.19 17.74
C CYS A 13 0.96 -27.77 17.11
N SER A 14 -0.12 -27.90 17.90
CA SER A 14 -1.46 -27.79 17.36
C SER A 14 -1.65 -26.36 16.87
N TRP A 15 -2.04 -26.20 15.61
CA TRP A 15 -2.51 -24.94 15.04
C TRP A 15 -3.55 -24.25 15.96
N LEU A 16 -4.29 -25.05 16.73
CA LEU A 16 -5.23 -24.64 17.77
C LEU A 16 -4.59 -23.89 18.95
N GLY A 17 -3.36 -24.24 19.37
CA GLY A 17 -2.60 -23.50 20.38
C GLY A 17 -2.15 -22.12 19.90
N MET A 18 -1.76 -22.00 18.62
CA MET A 18 -1.41 -20.73 17.99
C MET A 18 -2.65 -19.82 17.85
N LEU A 19 -3.83 -20.42 17.58
CA LEU A 19 -5.13 -19.74 17.54
C LEU A 19 -5.67 -19.37 18.94
N GLY A 20 -5.33 -20.12 19.99
CA GLY A 20 -5.67 -19.79 21.38
C GLY A 20 -4.93 -18.53 21.89
N MET A 21 -3.70 -18.31 21.42
CA MET A 21 -2.94 -17.07 21.69
C MET A 21 -3.50 -15.84 20.95
N LEU A 22 -4.34 -16.02 19.93
CA LEU A 22 -5.05 -14.96 19.22
C LEU A 22 -6.21 -14.33 20.02
N ARG A 23 -6.37 -14.67 21.32
CA ARG A 23 -7.05 -13.80 22.31
C ARG A 23 -6.25 -12.50 22.46
N LEU A 24 -6.42 -11.64 21.46
CA LEU A 24 -5.86 -10.32 21.28
C LEU A 24 -6.19 -9.40 22.47
N ARG A 25 -5.40 -9.51 23.54
CA ARG A 25 -5.24 -8.45 24.53
C ARG A 25 -4.57 -7.29 23.82
N LEU A 26 -5.37 -6.34 23.33
CA LEU A 26 -4.88 -4.96 23.21
C LEU A 26 -4.59 -4.51 24.65
N HIS A 27 -3.34 -4.68 25.07
CA HIS A 27 -2.90 -4.24 26.38
C HIS A 27 -3.17 -2.73 26.47
N LYS A 28 -3.97 -2.36 27.45
CA LYS A 28 -4.44 -0.99 27.67
C LYS A 28 -3.21 -0.15 28.07
N SER A 29 -2.88 0.82 27.22
CA SER A 29 -1.96 1.96 27.40
C SER A 29 -1.11 1.98 28.69
N ASN A 30 0.12 1.47 28.58
CA ASN A 30 1.31 2.14 29.11
C ASN A 30 2.10 2.66 27.90
N MET A 31 2.85 3.75 28.05
CA MET A 31 3.71 4.31 26.99
C MET A 31 4.35 3.19 26.16
N ASP A 32 4.09 3.21 24.85
CA ASP A 32 4.50 2.14 23.96
C ASP A 32 5.97 2.29 23.59
N PHE A 33 6.85 1.92 24.51
CA PHE A 33 8.30 2.03 24.36
C PHE A 33 8.82 1.27 23.13
N THR A 34 8.22 0.14 22.77
CA THR A 34 8.60 -0.61 21.56
C THR A 34 8.32 0.20 20.30
N CYS A 35 7.11 0.78 20.19
CA CYS A 35 6.76 1.60 19.04
C CYS A 35 7.62 2.86 18.98
N LEU A 36 7.77 3.56 20.11
CA LEU A 36 8.61 4.75 20.20
C LEU A 36 10.05 4.47 19.79
N PHE A 37 10.64 3.40 20.33
CA PHE A 37 12.00 2.99 19.97
C PHE A 37 12.15 2.69 18.48
N CYS A 38 11.27 1.87 17.89
CA CYS A 38 11.35 1.52 16.48
C CYS A 38 11.15 2.73 15.56
N CYS A 39 10.23 3.64 15.90
CA CYS A 39 10.02 4.88 15.16
C CYS A 39 11.22 5.82 15.26
N SER A 40 11.80 5.97 16.45
CA SER A 40 13.03 6.76 16.64
C SER A 40 14.19 6.16 15.85
N LEU A 41 14.34 4.84 15.87
CA LEU A 41 15.35 4.14 15.07
C LEU A 41 15.14 4.39 13.56
N ALA A 42 13.92 4.24 13.06
CA ALA A 42 13.56 4.53 11.66
C ALA A 42 13.91 5.99 11.30
N PHE A 43 13.55 6.95 12.15
CA PHE A 43 13.82 8.36 11.91
C PHE A 43 15.32 8.66 11.85
N VAL A 44 16.06 8.20 12.87
CA VAL A 44 17.50 8.48 13.04
C VAL A 44 18.32 7.90 11.90
N LEU A 45 18.02 6.68 11.44
CA LEU A 45 18.75 6.05 10.34
C LEU A 45 18.65 6.80 9.01
N TYR A 46 17.54 7.52 8.79
CA TYR A 46 17.31 8.34 7.59
C TYR A 46 17.44 9.84 7.84
N LEU A 47 17.98 10.29 8.99
CA LEU A 47 18.23 11.71 9.24
C LEU A 47 19.17 12.34 8.20
N ASN A 48 20.11 11.54 7.68
CA ASN A 48 21.05 11.97 6.65
C ASN A 48 20.37 12.37 5.33
N THR A 49 19.16 11.89 5.05
CA THR A 49 18.43 12.24 3.81
C THR A 49 17.90 13.66 3.82
N LEU A 50 17.72 14.28 5.00
CA LEU A 50 17.21 15.65 5.11
C LEU A 50 18.13 16.69 4.43
N GLY A 51 19.43 16.40 4.35
CA GLY A 51 20.41 17.23 3.63
C GLY A 51 20.61 16.83 2.16
N ALA A 52 19.92 15.80 1.67
CA ALA A 52 20.07 15.30 0.32
C ALA A 52 19.25 16.10 -0.70
N GLY A 53 19.70 16.10 -1.95
CA GLY A 53 18.96 16.68 -3.08
C GLY A 53 17.92 15.73 -3.68
N PHE A 54 17.29 16.17 -4.76
CA PHE A 54 16.49 15.30 -5.63
C PHE A 54 17.41 14.50 -6.57
N VAL A 55 17.20 13.19 -6.66
CA VAL A 55 18.07 12.28 -7.43
C VAL A 55 17.26 11.38 -8.37
N TYR A 56 17.90 10.95 -9.45
CA TYR A 56 17.32 10.00 -10.42
C TYR A 56 15.89 10.37 -10.84
N ASP A 57 14.94 9.47 -10.56
CA ASP A 57 13.53 9.56 -10.92
C ASP A 57 12.79 10.74 -10.28
N ASP A 58 13.30 11.30 -9.17
CA ASP A 58 12.74 12.52 -8.57
C ASP A 58 12.71 13.67 -9.58
N ARG A 59 13.70 13.74 -10.49
CA ARG A 59 13.79 14.79 -11.49
C ARG A 59 12.57 14.79 -12.41
N ARG A 60 12.12 13.61 -12.84
CA ARG A 60 10.96 13.49 -13.73
C ARG A 60 9.65 13.49 -12.95
N ALA A 61 9.54 12.70 -11.89
CA ALA A 61 8.29 12.52 -11.15
C ALA A 61 7.88 13.77 -10.36
N ILE A 62 8.84 14.61 -9.96
CA ILE A 62 8.62 15.74 -9.05
C ILE A 62 8.99 17.06 -9.73
N LEU A 63 10.25 17.24 -10.14
CA LEU A 63 10.73 18.54 -10.62
C LEU A 63 10.17 18.93 -11.99
N ALA A 64 10.15 17.99 -12.94
CA ALA A 64 9.65 18.21 -14.29
C ALA A 64 8.12 17.98 -14.42
N ASN A 65 7.46 17.56 -13.34
CA ASN A 65 6.05 17.21 -13.36
C ASN A 65 5.17 18.45 -13.10
N ALA A 66 4.47 18.92 -14.14
CA ALA A 66 3.58 20.08 -14.05
C ALA A 66 2.40 19.87 -13.08
N ASP A 67 2.01 18.63 -12.82
CA ASP A 67 0.97 18.31 -11.84
C ASP A 67 1.42 18.56 -10.40
N VAL A 68 2.73 18.49 -10.14
CA VAL A 68 3.35 18.76 -8.84
C VAL A 68 3.59 20.25 -8.64
N SER A 69 4.15 20.95 -9.64
CA SER A 69 4.44 22.39 -9.54
C SER A 69 3.20 23.29 -9.60
N GLY A 70 2.04 22.71 -9.91
CA GLY A 70 0.78 23.46 -10.06
C GLY A 70 0.60 24.12 -11.41
N GLY A 71 1.43 23.78 -12.40
CA GLY A 71 1.26 24.21 -13.79
C GLY A 71 -0.03 23.69 -14.44
N THR A 72 -0.66 22.68 -13.85
CA THR A 72 -1.97 22.15 -14.23
C THR A 72 -2.96 22.18 -13.05
N PRO A 73 -4.29 22.18 -13.31
CA PRO A 73 -5.29 21.94 -12.27
C PRO A 73 -5.06 20.59 -11.58
N TRP A 74 -5.29 20.49 -10.27
CA TRP A 74 -5.02 19.27 -9.48
C TRP A 74 -5.76 18.02 -9.99
N GLN A 75 -6.91 18.21 -10.64
CA GLN A 75 -7.70 17.15 -11.24
C GLN A 75 -6.94 16.42 -12.36
N ARG A 76 -5.97 17.08 -13.01
CA ARG A 76 -5.14 16.47 -14.07
C ARG A 76 -4.33 15.29 -13.56
N SER A 77 -3.97 15.26 -12.28
CA SER A 77 -3.28 14.11 -11.68
C SER A 77 -4.07 12.79 -11.80
N PHE A 78 -5.40 12.84 -12.00
CA PHE A 78 -6.23 11.64 -12.22
C PHE A 78 -6.26 11.19 -13.68
N SER A 79 -5.86 12.05 -14.63
CA SER A 79 -5.82 11.75 -16.06
C SER A 79 -4.41 11.60 -16.61
N ASN A 80 -3.40 11.99 -15.83
CA ASN A 80 -1.99 11.80 -16.12
C ASN A 80 -1.44 10.59 -15.34
N ASP A 81 -0.35 10.03 -15.84
CA ASP A 81 0.45 9.07 -15.10
C ASP A 81 1.28 9.77 -14.01
N PHE A 82 1.92 8.95 -13.18
CA PHE A 82 2.80 9.37 -12.09
C PHE A 82 3.91 10.35 -12.50
N TRP A 83 4.28 10.38 -13.79
CA TRP A 83 5.35 11.21 -14.33
C TRP A 83 4.83 12.49 -15.00
N GLY A 84 3.51 12.74 -14.94
CA GLY A 84 2.88 13.93 -15.52
C GLY A 84 2.53 13.79 -17.01
N THR A 85 2.63 12.59 -17.58
CA THR A 85 2.26 12.32 -18.98
C THR A 85 0.79 11.87 -19.06
N PRO A 86 -0.04 12.41 -19.97
CA PRO A 86 -1.44 11.97 -20.12
C PRO A 86 -1.55 10.45 -20.31
N LEU A 87 -2.45 9.78 -19.59
CA LEU A 87 -2.57 8.32 -19.61
C LEU A 87 -2.93 7.74 -21.00
N THR A 88 -3.56 8.55 -21.85
CA THR A 88 -3.93 8.17 -23.22
C THR A 88 -2.76 8.25 -24.20
N ASP A 89 -1.67 8.92 -23.81
CA ASP A 89 -0.49 9.10 -24.64
C ASP A 89 0.25 7.75 -24.80
N SER A 90 0.75 7.46 -26.00
CA SER A 90 1.49 6.22 -26.27
C SER A 90 2.85 6.16 -25.56
N GLY A 91 3.42 7.31 -25.21
CA GLY A 91 4.63 7.44 -24.40
C GLY A 91 4.38 7.44 -22.89
N SER A 92 3.12 7.30 -22.44
CA SER A 92 2.81 7.18 -21.02
C SER A 92 3.33 5.85 -20.46
N HIS A 93 3.90 5.90 -19.26
CA HIS A 93 4.26 4.69 -18.52
C HIS A 93 3.00 3.95 -18.03
N GLY A 94 1.84 4.61 -18.03
CA GLY A 94 0.57 4.06 -17.58
C GLY A 94 0.47 3.86 -16.07
N SER A 95 1.47 4.26 -15.28
CA SER A 95 1.44 4.19 -13.81
C SER A 95 0.48 5.24 -13.25
N TRP A 96 -0.60 4.83 -12.58
CA TRP A 96 -1.66 5.71 -12.12
C TRP A 96 -1.64 5.85 -10.60
N ARG A 97 -1.09 6.98 -10.14
CA ARG A 97 -0.79 7.23 -8.71
C ARG A 97 -1.18 8.64 -8.28
N PRO A 98 -2.43 9.07 -8.50
CA PRO A 98 -2.85 10.45 -8.29
C PRO A 98 -2.64 10.93 -6.85
N LEU A 99 -2.89 10.11 -5.83
CA LEU A 99 -2.69 10.53 -4.44
C LEU A 99 -1.22 10.76 -4.11
N CYS A 100 -0.31 9.97 -4.69
CA CYS A 100 1.11 10.22 -4.50
C CYS A 100 1.53 11.55 -5.14
N VAL A 101 1.10 11.81 -6.38
CA VAL A 101 1.38 13.09 -7.09
C VAL A 101 0.80 14.28 -6.32
N LEU A 102 -0.44 14.18 -5.85
CA LEU A 102 -1.08 15.21 -5.04
C LEU A 102 -0.36 15.43 -3.71
N SER A 103 0.22 14.39 -3.11
CA SER A 103 1.05 14.54 -1.90
C SER A 103 2.33 15.34 -2.18
N PHE A 104 2.95 15.17 -3.35
CA PHE A 104 4.10 15.99 -3.77
C PHE A 104 3.66 17.43 -4.03
N ARG A 105 2.52 17.64 -4.70
CA ARG A 105 1.94 18.97 -4.94
C ARG A 105 1.64 19.69 -3.63
N LEU A 106 1.03 19.01 -2.66
CA LEU A 106 0.77 19.59 -1.35
C LEU A 106 2.07 19.98 -0.64
N ASN A 107 3.09 19.12 -0.72
CA ASN A 107 4.41 19.41 -0.18
C ASN A 107 5.06 20.62 -0.85
N TYR A 108 4.93 20.76 -2.17
CA TYR A 108 5.41 21.91 -2.94
C TYR A 108 4.71 23.20 -2.50
N LEU A 109 3.37 23.17 -2.38
CA LEU A 109 2.58 24.34 -1.97
C LEU A 109 2.91 24.79 -0.54
N ILE A 110 2.99 23.86 0.41
CA ILE A 110 3.34 24.18 1.80
C ILE A 110 4.79 24.67 1.92
N GLY A 111 5.70 24.05 1.16
CA GLY A 111 7.11 24.42 1.15
C GLY A 111 7.44 25.68 0.35
N GLY A 112 6.46 26.27 -0.35
CA GLY A 112 6.67 27.43 -1.22
C GLY A 112 7.57 27.15 -2.44
N GLY A 113 7.70 25.88 -2.84
CA GLY A 113 8.62 25.48 -3.91
C GLY A 113 9.21 24.07 -3.73
N PHE A 114 10.27 23.79 -4.50
CA PHE A 114 10.99 22.52 -4.47
C PHE A 114 12.13 22.54 -3.42
N ALA A 115 11.78 22.62 -2.14
CA ALA A 115 12.74 22.52 -1.05
C ALA A 115 13.00 21.04 -0.68
N PRO A 116 14.14 20.42 -1.07
CA PRO A 116 14.33 18.96 -0.98
C PRO A 116 14.15 18.41 0.44
N TRP A 117 14.67 19.13 1.44
CA TRP A 117 14.61 18.71 2.84
C TRP A 117 13.18 18.41 3.31
N GLY A 118 12.20 19.20 2.88
CA GLY A 118 10.80 19.03 3.28
C GLY A 118 10.19 17.77 2.67
N PHE A 119 10.60 17.42 1.44
CA PHE A 119 10.15 16.21 0.78
C PHE A 119 10.74 14.95 1.43
N HIS A 120 12.04 14.98 1.75
CA HIS A 120 12.72 13.92 2.49
C HIS A 120 12.15 13.74 3.90
N LEU A 121 11.82 14.85 4.58
CA LEU A 121 11.20 14.81 5.91
C LEU A 121 9.87 14.04 5.87
N ILE A 122 9.00 14.33 4.89
CA ILE A 122 7.72 13.61 4.77
C ILE A 122 7.93 12.12 4.51
N ASN A 123 8.89 11.73 3.66
CA ASN A 123 9.19 10.31 3.43
C ASN A 123 9.70 9.62 4.71
N ASN A 124 10.59 10.26 5.45
CA ASN A 124 11.11 9.72 6.70
C ASN A 124 9.99 9.58 7.76
N LEU A 125 9.11 10.59 7.89
CA LEU A 125 7.94 10.50 8.77
C LEU A 125 6.96 9.40 8.33
N LEU A 126 6.74 9.23 7.03
CA LEU A 126 5.93 8.11 6.52
C LEU A 126 6.56 6.75 6.84
N HIS A 127 7.89 6.61 6.78
CA HIS A 127 8.58 5.39 7.19
C HIS A 127 8.43 5.12 8.69
N CYS A 128 8.46 6.16 9.52
CA CYS A 128 8.16 6.04 10.95
C CYS A 128 6.72 5.53 11.19
N VAL A 129 5.75 6.08 10.45
CA VAL A 129 4.34 5.61 10.53
C VAL A 129 4.22 4.17 10.06
N ALA A 130 4.87 3.80 8.95
CA ALA A 130 4.88 2.41 8.46
C ALA A 130 5.48 1.47 9.52
N THR A 131 6.60 1.85 10.12
CA THR A 131 7.27 1.11 11.20
C THR A 131 6.35 0.93 12.41
N ALA A 132 5.66 1.99 12.86
CA ALA A 132 4.68 1.90 13.93
C ALA A 132 3.55 0.91 13.60
N LEU A 133 3.06 0.94 12.37
CA LEU A 133 2.00 0.04 11.91
C LEU A 133 2.47 -1.41 11.82
N VAL A 134 3.72 -1.65 11.41
CA VAL A 134 4.35 -2.98 11.46
C VAL A 134 4.42 -3.49 12.89
N VAL A 135 4.83 -2.66 13.86
CA VAL A 135 4.81 -3.03 15.29
C VAL A 135 3.38 -3.39 15.74
N ARG A 136 2.36 -2.65 15.29
CA ARG A 136 0.95 -2.95 15.60
C ARG A 136 0.47 -4.25 14.99
N VAL A 137 0.86 -4.57 13.75
CA VAL A 137 0.55 -5.84 13.08
C VAL A 137 1.31 -6.99 13.74
N ALA A 138 2.58 -6.81 14.09
CA ALA A 138 3.37 -7.81 14.78
C ALA A 138 2.72 -8.23 16.10
N ARG A 139 2.12 -7.30 16.86
CA ARG A 139 1.35 -7.63 18.07
C ARG A 139 0.11 -8.45 17.84
N THR A 140 -0.41 -8.49 16.61
CA THR A 140 -1.55 -9.34 16.29
C THR A 140 -1.15 -10.77 15.93
N LEU A 141 0.14 -11.00 15.67
CA LEU A 141 0.67 -12.27 15.18
C LEU A 141 1.66 -12.92 16.15
N LEU A 142 2.37 -12.12 16.96
CA LEU A 142 3.46 -12.56 17.82
C LEU A 142 3.09 -12.35 19.29
N ALA A 143 3.36 -13.37 20.12
CA ALA A 143 3.08 -13.33 21.55
C ALA A 143 4.22 -12.66 22.37
N SER A 144 5.47 -12.74 21.91
CA SER A 144 6.64 -12.22 22.62
C SER A 144 6.89 -10.75 22.31
N VAL A 145 7.08 -9.94 23.35
CA VAL A 145 7.47 -8.52 23.22
C VAL A 145 8.81 -8.35 22.48
N TRP A 146 9.74 -9.28 22.69
CA TRP A 146 11.03 -9.29 22.00
C TRP A 146 10.88 -9.60 20.52
N ALA A 147 9.95 -10.50 20.15
CA ALA A 147 9.66 -10.80 18.76
C ALA A 147 8.98 -9.61 18.05
N VAL A 148 8.09 -8.89 18.74
CA VAL A 148 7.48 -7.65 18.24
C VAL A 148 8.53 -6.55 18.07
N LEU A 149 9.42 -6.37 19.06
CA LEU A 149 10.54 -5.44 18.98
C LEU A 149 11.46 -5.78 17.81
N ALA A 150 11.84 -7.05 17.67
CA ALA A 150 12.68 -7.51 16.56
C ALA A 150 12.00 -7.26 15.21
N ALA A 151 10.72 -7.57 15.05
CA ALA A 151 9.99 -7.30 13.81
C ALA A 151 9.98 -5.81 13.44
N GLY A 152 9.71 -4.93 14.42
CA GLY A 152 9.71 -3.48 14.21
C GLY A 152 11.10 -2.92 13.92
N ALA A 153 12.12 -3.34 14.68
CA ALA A 153 13.49 -2.87 14.52
C ALA A 153 14.11 -3.36 13.20
N LEU A 154 13.85 -4.62 12.82
CA LEU A 154 14.26 -5.16 11.53
C LEU A 154 13.62 -4.38 10.39
N PHE A 155 12.30 -4.13 10.43
CA PHE A 155 11.64 -3.32 9.41
C PHE A 155 12.18 -1.88 9.36
N ALA A 156 12.39 -1.25 10.52
CA ALA A 156 12.93 0.11 10.60
C ALA A 156 14.30 0.24 9.92
N ALA A 157 15.18 -0.75 10.15
CA ALA A 157 16.58 -0.72 9.74
C ALA A 157 16.90 -1.51 8.46
N HIS A 158 15.92 -2.19 7.84
CA HIS A 158 16.19 -3.08 6.73
C HIS A 158 16.72 -2.30 5.50
N PRO A 159 17.92 -2.63 4.95
CA PRO A 159 18.51 -1.89 3.83
C PRO A 159 17.67 -1.91 2.54
N ILE A 160 16.82 -2.93 2.37
CA ILE A 160 15.88 -3.00 1.22
C ILE A 160 14.96 -1.77 1.12
N HIS A 161 14.73 -1.06 2.24
CA HIS A 161 13.88 0.13 2.25
C HIS A 161 14.62 1.41 1.84
N THR A 162 15.94 1.38 1.67
CA THR A 162 16.72 2.61 1.44
C THR A 162 16.28 3.33 0.19
N GLU A 163 16.03 2.65 -0.93
CA GLU A 163 15.53 3.29 -2.14
C GLU A 163 14.12 3.89 -1.95
N ALA A 164 13.24 3.19 -1.23
CA ALA A 164 11.87 3.65 -0.98
C ALA A 164 11.80 4.87 -0.04
N VAL A 165 12.72 4.96 0.93
CA VAL A 165 12.71 6.02 1.95
C VAL A 165 13.60 7.20 1.56
N ALA A 166 14.81 6.94 1.06
CA ALA A 166 15.77 7.98 0.70
C ALA A 166 15.51 8.59 -0.68
N GLY A 167 14.95 7.83 -1.63
CA GLY A 167 14.44 8.41 -2.88
C GLY A 167 13.08 9.08 -2.62
N VAL A 168 12.93 10.36 -2.96
CA VAL A 168 11.67 11.07 -2.68
C VAL A 168 10.51 10.43 -3.45
N VAL A 169 10.76 10.02 -4.68
CA VAL A 169 9.84 9.28 -5.56
C VAL A 169 9.31 8.00 -4.91
N GLY A 170 10.08 7.38 -4.02
CA GLY A 170 9.72 6.20 -3.24
C GLY A 170 8.54 6.43 -2.27
N ARG A 171 8.09 7.68 -2.11
CA ARG A 171 6.86 8.01 -1.36
C ARG A 171 5.66 7.18 -1.79
N ALA A 172 5.57 6.84 -3.08
CA ALA A 172 4.51 5.97 -3.61
C ALA A 172 4.47 4.62 -2.87
N ASP A 173 5.64 4.01 -2.65
CA ASP A 173 5.78 2.75 -1.92
C ASP A 173 5.46 2.88 -0.44
N VAL A 174 6.04 3.88 0.23
CA VAL A 174 5.88 4.04 1.67
C VAL A 174 4.44 4.41 2.03
N ALA A 175 3.80 5.32 1.27
CA ALA A 175 2.40 5.67 1.47
C ALA A 175 1.46 4.48 1.18
N ALA A 176 1.73 3.72 0.11
CA ALA A 176 0.99 2.49 -0.19
C ALA A 176 1.13 1.45 0.92
N CYS A 177 2.32 1.28 1.50
CA CYS A 177 2.57 0.41 2.65
C CYS A 177 1.76 0.84 3.88
N VAL A 178 1.75 2.14 4.21
CA VAL A 178 0.93 2.70 5.30
C VAL A 178 -0.55 2.39 5.09
N CYS A 179 -1.09 2.68 3.90
CA CYS A 179 -2.48 2.37 3.55
C CYS A 179 -2.77 0.86 3.65
N TYR A 180 -1.87 0.02 3.15
CA TYR A 180 -1.98 -1.44 3.20
C TYR A 180 -2.11 -1.96 4.63
N LEU A 181 -1.21 -1.53 5.52
CA LEU A 181 -1.21 -1.96 6.92
C LEU A 181 -2.45 -1.44 7.65
N LEU A 182 -2.89 -0.22 7.35
CA LEU A 182 -4.14 0.34 7.89
C LEU A 182 -5.38 -0.41 7.39
N THR A 183 -5.43 -0.80 6.11
CA THR A 183 -6.49 -1.66 5.55
C THR A 183 -6.57 -2.97 6.33
N TYR A 184 -5.44 -3.65 6.51
CA TYR A 184 -5.38 -4.90 7.27
C TYR A 184 -5.83 -4.72 8.72
N LEU A 185 -5.30 -3.73 9.45
CA LEU A 185 -5.66 -3.46 10.84
C LEU A 185 -7.14 -3.06 11.00
N SER A 186 -7.69 -2.30 10.05
CA SER A 186 -9.10 -1.91 10.04
C SER A 186 -10.00 -3.12 9.80
N TYR A 187 -9.58 -4.03 8.92
CA TYR A 187 -10.31 -5.27 8.67
C TYR A 187 -10.26 -6.23 9.87
N LEU A 188 -9.12 -6.35 10.55
CA LEU A 188 -9.04 -7.07 11.83
C LEU A 188 -10.02 -6.50 12.86
N ARG A 189 -10.21 -5.17 12.89
CA ARG A 189 -11.20 -4.53 13.77
C ARG A 189 -12.63 -4.82 13.33
N HIS A 190 -12.91 -4.84 12.03
CA HIS A 190 -14.19 -5.29 11.48
C HIS A 190 -14.51 -6.72 11.94
N MET A 191 -13.57 -7.66 11.81
CA MET A 191 -13.76 -9.04 12.25
C MET A 191 -14.10 -9.14 13.74
N ARG A 192 -13.39 -8.40 14.61
CA ARG A 192 -13.67 -8.40 16.05
C ARG A 192 -15.07 -7.88 16.39
N TRP A 193 -15.48 -6.80 15.74
CA TRP A 193 -16.81 -6.23 15.95
C TRP A 193 -17.91 -7.12 15.38
N ARG A 194 -17.65 -7.80 14.27
CA ARG A 194 -18.53 -8.81 13.71
C ARG A 194 -18.73 -9.98 14.68
N GLU A 195 -17.64 -10.50 15.23
CA GLU A 195 -17.66 -11.57 16.25
C GLU A 195 -18.45 -11.16 17.51
N SER A 196 -18.37 -9.89 17.93
CA SER A 196 -19.11 -9.38 19.09
C SER A 196 -20.54 -8.91 18.77
N GLY A 197 -20.98 -8.98 17.51
CA GLY A 197 -22.28 -8.45 17.07
C GLY A 197 -22.40 -6.92 17.14
N ASP A 198 -21.28 -6.19 17.21
CA ASP A 198 -21.26 -4.72 17.29
C ASP A 198 -21.55 -4.11 15.89
N PRO A 199 -22.58 -3.25 15.74
CA PRO A 199 -22.91 -2.62 14.46
C PRO A 199 -21.78 -1.77 13.86
N ARG A 200 -20.82 -1.31 14.68
CA ARG A 200 -19.62 -0.58 14.22
C ARG A 200 -18.74 -1.39 13.28
N GLN A 201 -18.97 -2.70 13.15
CA GLN A 201 -18.31 -3.53 12.15
C GLN A 201 -18.42 -2.94 10.74
N TRP A 202 -19.55 -2.36 10.35
CA TRP A 202 -19.76 -1.83 9.00
C TRP A 202 -18.96 -0.55 8.77
N LEU A 203 -18.77 0.25 9.82
CA LEU A 203 -17.87 1.40 9.77
C LEU A 203 -16.41 0.97 9.57
N ALA A 204 -15.96 -0.07 10.28
CA ALA A 204 -14.61 -0.63 10.07
C ALA A 204 -14.44 -1.23 8.67
N LEU A 205 -15.47 -1.87 8.12
CA LEU A 205 -15.44 -2.37 6.75
C LEU A 205 -15.36 -1.22 5.74
N GLY A 206 -16.18 -0.17 5.90
CA GLY A 206 -16.10 1.04 5.07
C GLY A 206 -14.72 1.69 5.12
N ALA A 207 -14.14 1.83 6.31
CA ALA A 207 -12.77 2.33 6.47
C ALA A 207 -11.73 1.44 5.76
N THR A 208 -11.88 0.11 5.84
CA THR A 208 -11.02 -0.86 5.12
C THR A 208 -11.03 -0.60 3.62
N LEU A 209 -12.22 -0.43 3.02
CA LEU A 209 -12.37 -0.18 1.59
C LEU A 209 -11.80 1.18 1.17
N ILE A 210 -12.04 2.23 1.96
CA ILE A 210 -11.50 3.58 1.71
C ILE A 210 -9.97 3.56 1.76
N LEU A 211 -9.38 2.90 2.76
CA LEU A 211 -7.93 2.79 2.90
C LEU A 211 -7.31 1.96 1.77
N ALA A 212 -7.98 0.90 1.32
CA ALA A 212 -7.52 0.10 0.19
C ALA A 212 -7.54 0.90 -1.12
N ALA A 213 -8.60 1.67 -1.35
CA ALA A 213 -8.69 2.59 -2.49
C ALA A 213 -7.60 3.67 -2.41
N ALA A 214 -7.38 4.28 -1.24
CA ALA A 214 -6.30 5.24 -1.06
C ALA A 214 -4.92 4.63 -1.34
N GLY A 215 -4.68 3.39 -0.88
CA GLY A 215 -3.46 2.65 -1.19
C GLY A 215 -3.28 2.43 -2.69
N LEU A 216 -4.32 1.99 -3.40
CA LEU A 216 -4.30 1.80 -4.85
C LEU A 216 -3.92 3.09 -5.59
N LEU A 217 -4.44 4.23 -5.14
CA LEU A 217 -4.13 5.55 -5.72
C LEU A 217 -2.74 6.09 -5.34
N CYS A 218 -2.05 5.46 -4.38
CA CYS A 218 -0.64 5.71 -4.08
C CYS A 218 0.27 4.79 -4.90
N LYS A 219 -0.04 3.49 -4.93
CA LYS A 219 0.64 2.47 -5.74
C LYS A 219 -0.27 1.28 -6.00
N GLU A 220 -0.26 0.79 -7.23
CA GLU A 220 -1.21 -0.21 -7.72
C GLU A 220 -1.15 -1.54 -6.96
N THR A 221 0.04 -1.90 -6.45
CA THR A 221 0.28 -3.13 -5.69
C THR A 221 -0.53 -3.20 -4.39
N ALA A 222 -0.95 -2.04 -3.83
CA ALA A 222 -1.68 -1.98 -2.57
C ALA A 222 -3.07 -2.62 -2.63
N ILE A 223 -3.65 -2.80 -3.83
CA ILE A 223 -4.96 -3.45 -4.00
C ILE A 223 -4.98 -4.88 -3.44
N THR A 224 -3.81 -5.53 -3.40
CA THR A 224 -3.64 -6.88 -2.84
C THR A 224 -3.90 -6.96 -1.32
N ALA A 225 -3.98 -5.83 -0.61
CA ALA A 225 -4.39 -5.79 0.79
C ALA A 225 -5.77 -6.42 1.03
N LEU A 226 -6.71 -6.19 0.11
CA LEU A 226 -8.05 -6.78 0.20
C LEU A 226 -8.01 -8.30 0.03
N LEU A 227 -7.16 -8.80 -0.85
CA LEU A 227 -6.96 -10.24 -1.02
C LEU A 227 -6.40 -10.86 0.27
N VAL A 228 -5.38 -10.24 0.88
CA VAL A 228 -4.84 -10.71 2.17
C VAL A 228 -5.89 -10.69 3.28
N CYS A 229 -6.72 -9.65 3.33
CA CYS A 229 -7.84 -9.59 4.29
C CYS A 229 -8.83 -10.74 4.08
N ALA A 230 -9.28 -10.98 2.86
CA ALA A 230 -10.22 -12.05 2.54
C ALA A 230 -9.64 -13.44 2.85
N LEU A 231 -8.39 -13.70 2.44
CA LEU A 231 -7.69 -14.96 2.73
C LEU A 231 -7.56 -15.19 4.23
N PHE A 232 -7.16 -14.17 4.98
CA PHE A 232 -7.04 -14.26 6.44
C PHE A 232 -8.39 -14.55 7.11
N ASP A 233 -9.49 -13.94 6.66
CA ASP A 233 -10.83 -14.23 7.17
C ASP A 233 -11.25 -15.67 6.88
N VAL A 234 -11.06 -16.13 5.64
CA VAL A 234 -11.39 -17.51 5.24
C VAL A 234 -10.60 -18.52 6.08
N MET A 235 -9.29 -18.32 6.26
CA MET A 235 -8.45 -19.19 7.09
C MET A 235 -8.95 -19.27 8.54
N ARG A 236 -9.37 -18.14 9.14
CA ARG A 236 -9.99 -18.15 10.48
C ARG A 236 -11.32 -18.89 10.52
N GLY A 237 -12.05 -18.95 9.41
CA GLY A 237 -13.32 -19.67 9.30
C GLY A 237 -13.13 -21.18 9.21
N LEU A 238 -12.15 -21.62 8.42
CA LEU A 238 -11.74 -23.01 8.33
C LEU A 238 -11.28 -23.58 9.68
N SER A 239 -10.83 -22.71 10.59
CA SER A 239 -10.43 -23.07 11.95
C SER A 239 -11.60 -23.34 12.92
N GLY A 240 -12.84 -23.45 12.42
CA GLY A 240 -14.02 -23.87 13.19
C GLY A 240 -14.84 -22.74 13.84
N GLN A 241 -14.54 -21.48 13.53
CA GLN A 241 -15.31 -20.34 14.04
C GLN A 241 -16.55 -20.08 13.17
N VAL A 242 -17.74 -20.39 13.68
CA VAL A 242 -19.01 -20.15 12.97
C VAL A 242 -19.37 -18.66 13.06
N ASP A 243 -19.48 -18.00 11.90
CA ASP A 243 -19.81 -16.58 11.78
C ASP A 243 -20.73 -16.38 10.58
N LYS A 244 -21.99 -16.00 10.85
CA LYS A 244 -23.05 -15.87 9.83
C LYS A 244 -22.80 -14.72 8.86
N GLN A 245 -22.04 -13.70 9.26
CA GLN A 245 -21.79 -12.50 8.44
C GLN A 245 -20.47 -12.60 7.67
N ARG A 246 -19.66 -13.64 7.91
CA ARG A 246 -18.38 -13.88 7.24
C ARG A 246 -18.48 -13.87 5.72
N LEU A 247 -19.39 -14.67 5.18
CA LEU A 247 -19.56 -14.79 3.74
C LEU A 247 -19.89 -13.42 3.12
N LEU A 248 -20.77 -12.65 3.76
CA LEU A 248 -21.13 -11.32 3.30
C LEU A 248 -19.92 -10.37 3.31
N SER A 249 -19.16 -10.29 4.39
CA SER A 249 -17.94 -9.47 4.46
C SER A 249 -16.91 -9.85 3.40
N VAL A 250 -16.66 -11.15 3.21
CA VAL A 250 -15.72 -11.66 2.21
C VAL A 250 -16.19 -11.33 0.80
N CYS A 251 -17.48 -11.52 0.50
CA CYS A 251 -18.06 -11.14 -0.80
C CYS A 251 -17.94 -9.63 -1.05
N VAL A 252 -18.16 -8.78 -0.04
CA VAL A 252 -17.99 -7.33 -0.17
C VAL A 252 -16.53 -6.97 -0.46
N VAL A 253 -15.57 -7.57 0.26
CA VAL A 253 -14.13 -7.32 0.04
C VAL A 253 -13.68 -7.79 -1.34
N LEU A 254 -14.06 -9.00 -1.76
CA LEU A 254 -13.71 -9.54 -3.08
C LEU A 254 -14.42 -8.81 -4.22
N GLY A 255 -15.68 -8.41 -4.03
CA GLY A 255 -16.41 -7.56 -4.95
C GLY A 255 -15.74 -6.20 -5.11
N ALA A 256 -15.32 -5.56 -4.01
CA ALA A 256 -14.58 -4.30 -4.05
C ALA A 256 -13.22 -4.46 -4.74
N LEU A 257 -12.48 -5.55 -4.48
CA LEU A 257 -11.24 -5.89 -5.17
C LEU A 257 -11.47 -5.99 -6.68
N PHE A 258 -12.49 -6.75 -7.11
CA PHE A 258 -12.84 -6.90 -8.52
C PHE A 258 -13.25 -5.55 -9.14
N CYS A 259 -14.12 -4.78 -8.50
CA CYS A 259 -14.55 -3.47 -8.98
C CYS A 259 -13.38 -2.51 -9.13
N MET A 260 -12.49 -2.43 -8.14
CA MET A 260 -11.31 -1.57 -8.22
C MET A 260 -10.34 -2.00 -9.32
N ALA A 261 -10.11 -3.32 -9.47
CA ALA A 261 -9.28 -3.85 -10.55
C ALA A 261 -9.90 -3.55 -11.92
N TYR A 262 -11.20 -3.75 -12.08
CA TYR A 262 -11.94 -3.44 -13.30
C TYR A 262 -11.89 -1.95 -13.62
N CYS A 263 -12.17 -1.08 -12.63
CA CYS A 263 -12.04 0.37 -12.79
C CYS A 263 -10.65 0.75 -13.26
N ARG A 264 -9.60 0.19 -12.65
CA ARG A 264 -8.21 0.49 -13.00
C ARG A 264 -7.81 0.00 -14.39
N LEU A 265 -8.24 -1.20 -14.77
CA LEU A 265 -7.81 -1.87 -15.99
C LEU A 265 -8.68 -1.57 -17.20
N VAL A 266 -9.92 -1.13 -17.00
CA VAL A 266 -10.91 -0.94 -18.08
C VAL A 266 -11.38 0.51 -18.18
N ILE A 267 -11.73 1.14 -17.05
CA ILE A 267 -12.33 2.48 -17.05
C ILE A 267 -11.25 3.58 -17.11
N VAL A 268 -10.19 3.44 -16.31
CA VAL A 268 -9.07 4.39 -16.36
C VAL A 268 -8.32 4.19 -17.68
N PRO A 269 -8.18 5.25 -18.51
CA PRO A 269 -7.48 5.16 -19.78
C PRO A 269 -6.05 4.63 -19.59
N GLY A 270 -5.56 3.92 -20.60
CA GLY A 270 -4.19 3.42 -20.63
C GLY A 270 -3.51 3.72 -21.97
N PRO A 271 -2.16 3.60 -22.02
CA PRO A 271 -1.39 3.90 -23.21
C PRO A 271 -1.92 3.09 -24.42
N GLY A 272 -2.16 3.76 -25.55
CA GLY A 272 -2.49 3.10 -26.82
C GLY A 272 -3.92 2.57 -27.00
N ARG A 273 -4.84 2.73 -26.03
CA ARG A 273 -6.24 2.28 -26.18
C ARG A 273 -7.13 3.18 -27.03
N HIS A 274 -6.68 4.39 -27.36
CA HIS A 274 -7.44 5.38 -28.13
C HIS A 274 -6.63 5.98 -29.30
N SER A 275 -5.87 5.16 -30.01
CA SER A 275 -5.47 5.52 -31.37
C SER A 275 -6.49 4.91 -32.35
N PRO A 276 -7.50 5.65 -32.84
CA PRO A 276 -7.99 5.32 -34.16
C PRO A 276 -6.77 5.50 -35.06
N ALA A 277 -6.31 4.43 -35.69
CA ALA A 277 -5.30 4.50 -36.72
C ALA A 277 -5.80 5.48 -37.79
N ARG A 278 -5.37 6.74 -37.71
CA ARG A 278 -5.49 7.68 -38.83
C ARG A 278 -4.43 7.23 -39.80
N THR A 279 -4.77 6.23 -40.61
CA THR A 279 -4.09 5.98 -41.88
C THR A 279 -4.36 7.19 -42.77
N THR A 280 -3.65 8.28 -42.54
CA THR A 280 -3.38 9.25 -43.59
C THR A 280 -2.45 8.52 -44.56
N ARG A 281 -3.05 7.87 -45.56
CA ARG A 281 -2.34 7.54 -46.80
C ARG A 281 -1.79 8.86 -47.33
N SER A 282 -0.48 9.03 -47.26
CA SER A 282 0.23 10.03 -48.06
C SER A 282 -0.13 9.77 -49.52
N PRO A 283 -0.62 10.76 -50.30
CA PRO A 283 -0.71 10.58 -51.74
C PRO A 283 0.70 10.35 -52.27
N GLY A 284 0.85 9.32 -53.10
CA GLY A 284 2.13 8.84 -53.60
C GLY A 284 3.00 9.93 -54.21
N LEU A 285 4.27 9.92 -53.83
CA LEU A 285 5.35 10.47 -54.65
C LEU A 285 5.46 9.59 -55.92
N PRO A 286 5.43 10.16 -57.13
CA PRO A 286 5.73 9.39 -58.33
C PRO A 286 7.21 9.01 -58.36
N PRO A 287 7.57 7.88 -58.99
CA PRO A 287 8.93 7.37 -58.98
C PRO A 287 9.86 8.29 -59.77
N SER A 288 11.07 8.50 -59.23
CA SER A 288 12.19 9.09 -59.92
C SER A 288 12.55 8.28 -61.17
N GLY A 289 12.21 8.79 -62.35
CA GLY A 289 12.80 8.35 -63.61
C GLY A 289 14.19 8.97 -63.76
N ARG A 290 15.21 8.13 -63.92
CA ARG A 290 16.44 8.52 -64.62
C ARG A 290 16.11 8.58 -66.11
N ASP A 291 16.71 9.52 -66.83
CA ASP A 291 17.42 9.30 -68.10
C ASP A 291 17.81 10.66 -68.75
N PHE A 292 19.11 10.74 -69.08
CA PHE A 292 19.89 11.79 -69.76
C PHE A 292 20.22 13.10 -69.02
#